data_AF-A0A9E3SBC8-F1
#
_entry.id   AF-A0A9E3SBC8-F1
#
_cell.length_a   1.000
_cell.length_b   1.000
_cell.length_c   1.000
_cell.angle_alpha   90.00
_cell.angle_beta   90.00
_cell.angle_gamma   90.00
#
_symmetry.space_group_name_H-M   'P 1'
#
loop_
_entity.id
_entity.type
_entity.pdbx_description
1 polymer ?
#
loop_
_entity_poly.entity_id
_entity_poly.type
_entity_poly.pdbx_seq_one_letter_code
_entity_poly.pdbx_strand_id
1 'polypeptide(L)'
;MKLRKLDISYFDALAADADLKGACLVLPGTLNAQPELIELPKVPLPGVIICRGCNAYLERLLNERGVAVTQPVDPVDSIADGADVEIDLVGGALTELSSGRKFALRPLKPKHLQFVRNHG
;
A
#
# COMPACT_ATOMS: atom_id res chain seq x y z
N MET A 1 -9.21 7.63 -0.91
CA MET A 1 -8.91 7.37 -2.33
C MET A 1 -9.45 6.01 -2.70
N LYS A 2 -9.97 5.81 -3.92
CA LYS A 2 -10.45 4.50 -4.39
C LYS A 2 -9.31 3.74 -5.04
N LEU A 3 -9.12 2.48 -4.64
CA LEU A 3 -8.05 1.61 -5.11
C LEU A 3 -8.59 0.20 -5.31
N ARG A 4 -7.86 -0.64 -6.03
CA ARG A 4 -8.15 -2.08 -6.12
C ARG A 4 -7.18 -2.86 -5.23
N LYS A 5 -7.69 -3.78 -4.40
CA LYS A 5 -6.85 -4.71 -3.63
C LYS A 5 -6.17 -5.67 -4.59
N LEU A 6 -4.86 -5.80 -4.45
CA LEU A 6 -4.08 -6.88 -5.06
C LEU A 6 -3.43 -7.71 -3.96
N ASP A 7 -3.51 -9.03 -4.10
CA ASP A 7 -2.78 -10.00 -3.29
C ASP A 7 -1.54 -10.46 -4.04
N ILE A 8 -0.41 -9.81 -3.76
CA ILE A 8 0.88 -10.17 -4.36
C ILE A 8 1.80 -10.67 -3.26
N SER A 9 2.21 -11.93 -3.34
CA SER A 9 3.01 -12.58 -2.31
C SER A 9 4.46 -12.07 -2.24
N TYR A 10 4.97 -11.45 -3.31
CA TYR A 10 6.34 -10.94 -3.40
C TYR A 10 6.40 -9.64 -4.20
N PHE A 11 7.16 -8.65 -3.72
CA PHE A 11 7.27 -7.32 -4.32
C PHE A 11 7.76 -7.39 -5.80
N ASP A 12 8.56 -8.39 -6.16
CA ASP A 12 9.07 -8.59 -7.54
C ASP A 12 7.98 -8.85 -8.58
N ALA A 13 6.83 -9.40 -8.16
CA ALA A 13 5.69 -9.64 -9.05
C ALA A 13 4.93 -8.35 -9.41
N LEU A 14 5.25 -7.21 -8.80
CA LEU A 14 4.77 -5.89 -9.24
C LEU A 14 5.27 -5.55 -10.66
N ALA A 15 6.36 -6.16 -11.16
CA ALA A 15 6.93 -5.86 -12.47
C ALA A 15 6.01 -6.18 -13.67
N ALA A 16 5.01 -7.04 -13.49
CA ALA A 16 4.30 -7.66 -14.60
C ALA A 16 2.92 -7.06 -14.89
N ASP A 17 2.39 -6.20 -14.02
CA ASP A 17 0.98 -5.79 -14.10
C ASP A 17 0.82 -4.30 -14.46
N ALA A 18 0.21 -4.04 -15.61
CA ALA A 18 -0.01 -2.70 -16.14
C ALA A 18 -1.13 -1.93 -15.38
N ASP A 19 -1.95 -2.62 -14.59
CA ASP A 19 -3.11 -2.05 -13.89
C ASP A 19 -2.79 -1.55 -12.45
N LEU A 20 -1.50 -1.45 -12.09
CA LEU A 20 -1.07 -1.07 -10.73
C LEU A 20 -1.27 0.41 -10.37
N LYS A 21 -1.56 1.28 -11.35
CA LYS A 21 -1.78 2.70 -11.09
C LYS A 21 -3.10 2.87 -10.34
N GLY A 22 -3.02 3.24 -9.05
CA GLY A 22 -4.19 3.29 -8.17
C GLY A 22 -4.53 1.94 -7.55
N ALA A 23 -3.57 1.03 -7.39
CA ALA A 23 -3.74 -0.18 -6.61
C ALA A 23 -3.43 0.02 -5.12
N CYS A 24 -4.05 -0.81 -4.29
CA CYS A 24 -3.70 -1.04 -2.90
C CYS A 24 -3.13 -2.46 -2.78
N LEU A 25 -1.89 -2.58 -2.33
CA LEU A 25 -1.26 -3.88 -2.10
C LEU A 25 -1.39 -4.27 -0.63
N VAL A 26 -1.93 -5.46 -0.35
CA VAL A 26 -1.93 -6.03 1.00
C VAL A 26 -0.88 -7.13 1.06
N LEU A 27 0.06 -6.99 1.98
CA LEU A 27 1.12 -7.97 2.20
C LEU A 27 0.93 -8.65 3.56
N PRO A 28 0.84 -9.99 3.63
CA PRO A 28 0.59 -10.73 4.88
C PRO A 28 1.76 -10.67 5.89
N GLY A 29 2.87 -10.02 5.53
CA GLY A 29 4.11 -9.98 6.30
C GLY A 29 4.74 -8.60 6.44
N THR A 30 6.03 -8.61 6.76
CA THR A 30 6.85 -7.40 6.92
C THR A 30 7.66 -7.18 5.65
N LEU A 31 7.65 -5.95 5.13
CA LEU A 31 8.58 -5.46 4.11
C LEU A 31 9.95 -5.25 4.76
N ASN A 32 10.66 -6.36 4.93
CA ASN A 32 11.98 -6.42 5.56
C ASN A 32 13.13 -6.68 4.57
N ALA A 33 12.85 -6.78 3.27
CA ALA A 33 13.92 -6.99 2.29
C ALA A 33 14.85 -5.76 2.27
N GLN A 34 16.16 -6.01 2.32
CA GLN A 34 17.12 -5.17 1.63
C GLN A 34 17.00 -5.52 0.14
N PRO A 35 16.36 -4.66 -0.66
CA PRO A 35 16.90 -4.42 -1.98
C PRO A 35 17.31 -2.96 -2.00
N GLU A 36 18.51 -2.71 -2.47
CA GLU A 36 18.81 -1.40 -3.01
C GLU A 36 17.69 -1.06 -3.99
N LEU A 37 17.13 0.14 -3.90
CA LEU A 37 16.03 0.61 -4.74
C LEU A 37 16.29 0.43 -6.26
N ILE A 38 17.54 0.19 -6.61
CA ILE A 38 18.07 -0.19 -7.92
C ILE A 38 17.37 -1.44 -8.49
N GLU A 39 16.91 -2.36 -7.65
CA GLU A 39 16.25 -3.60 -8.08
C GLU A 39 14.73 -3.51 -8.12
N LEU A 40 14.11 -2.45 -7.57
CA LEU A 40 12.67 -2.30 -7.73
C LEU A 40 12.35 -1.97 -9.18
N PRO A 41 11.52 -2.79 -9.85
CA PRO A 41 11.19 -2.60 -11.26
C PRO A 41 10.59 -1.20 -11.47
N LYS A 42 10.93 -0.54 -12.59
CA LYS A 42 10.44 0.82 -12.95
C LYS A 42 8.93 0.89 -13.23
N VAL A 43 8.18 -0.15 -12.89
CA VAL A 43 6.72 -0.23 -13.03
C VAL A 43 6.01 0.84 -12.21
N PRO A 44 4.77 1.21 -12.60
CA PRO A 44 3.92 2.02 -11.75
C PRO A 44 3.76 1.33 -10.39
N LEU A 45 4.29 1.96 -9.34
CA LEU A 45 4.15 1.44 -7.99
C LEU A 45 2.70 1.63 -7.51
N PRO A 46 2.21 0.75 -6.61
CA PRO A 46 0.88 0.90 -6.03
C PRO A 46 0.77 2.23 -5.28
N GLY A 47 -0.44 2.80 -5.22
CA GLY A 47 -0.66 4.05 -4.48
C GLY A 47 -0.55 3.86 -2.96
N VAL A 48 -0.88 2.66 -2.47
CA VAL A 48 -0.81 2.30 -1.04
C VAL A 48 -0.33 0.86 -0.87
N ILE A 49 0.54 0.64 0.12
CA ILE A 49 0.97 -0.67 0.59
C ILE A 49 0.58 -0.83 2.05
N ILE A 50 -0.07 -1.94 2.36
CA ILE A 50 -0.50 -2.34 3.70
C ILE A 50 0.32 -3.56 4.12
N CYS A 51 1.16 -3.43 5.14
CA CYS A 51 2.05 -4.49 5.61
C CYS A 51 2.24 -4.43 7.12
N ARG A 52 2.62 -5.54 7.76
CA ARG A 52 2.81 -5.59 9.23
C ARG A 52 3.99 -4.76 9.73
N GLY A 53 4.93 -4.46 8.85
CA GLY A 53 6.00 -3.51 9.11
C GLY A 53 6.84 -3.25 7.86
N CYS A 54 7.54 -2.14 7.86
CA CYS A 54 8.45 -1.73 6.80
C CYS A 54 9.64 -1.05 7.47
N ASN A 55 10.87 -1.29 7.00
CA ASN A 55 12.00 -0.54 7.51
C ASN A 55 11.89 0.95 7.11
N ALA A 56 12.46 1.85 7.92
CA ALA A 56 12.32 3.29 7.71
C ALA A 56 12.99 3.80 6.41
N TYR A 57 14.04 3.12 5.95
CA TYR A 57 14.75 3.48 4.72
C TYR A 57 13.89 3.23 3.49
N LEU A 58 13.35 2.02 3.35
CA LEU A 58 12.42 1.60 2.31
C LEU A 58 11.11 2.40 2.37
N GLU A 59 10.58 2.67 3.55
CA GLU A 59 9.39 3.52 3.71
C GLU A 59 9.63 4.92 3.14
N ARG A 60 10.78 5.55 3.46
CA ARG A 60 11.14 6.87 2.91
C ARG A 60 11.18 6.84 1.38
N LEU A 61 11.81 5.82 0.84
CA LEU A 61 12.00 5.62 -0.58
C LEU A 61 10.69 5.39 -1.35
N LEU A 62 9.78 4.60 -0.80
CA LEU A 62 8.43 4.42 -1.33
C LEU A 62 7.65 5.73 -1.30
N ASN A 63 7.73 6.49 -0.19
CA ASN A 63 7.11 7.80 -0.08
C ASN A 63 7.65 8.81 -1.11
N GLU A 64 8.97 8.82 -1.38
CA GLU A 64 9.59 9.64 -2.44
C GLU A 64 9.10 9.28 -3.86
N ARG A 65 8.48 8.10 -4.03
CA ARG A 65 7.83 7.67 -5.27
C ARG A 65 6.31 7.89 -5.25
N GLY A 66 5.77 8.54 -4.22
CA GLY A 66 4.34 8.77 -4.04
C GLY A 66 3.55 7.58 -3.50
N VAL A 67 4.24 6.54 -3.01
CA VAL A 67 3.63 5.33 -2.46
C VAL A 67 3.45 5.48 -0.96
N ALA A 68 2.21 5.37 -0.48
CA ALA A 68 1.93 5.38 0.94
C ALA A 68 2.18 4.00 1.55
N VAL A 69 2.84 3.91 2.71
CA VAL A 69 2.95 2.66 3.47
C VAL A 69 2.20 2.80 4.79
N THR A 70 1.35 1.82 5.12
CA THR A 70 0.61 1.74 6.38
C THR A 70 0.56 0.32 6.91
N GLN A 71 0.13 0.19 8.17
CA GLN A 71 0.04 -1.07 8.89
C GLN A 71 -1.40 -1.42 9.18
N PRO A 72 -1.83 -2.67 8.97
CA PRO A 72 -3.14 -3.11 9.37
C PRO A 72 -3.22 -3.23 10.89
N VAL A 73 -4.33 -2.74 11.46
CA VAL A 73 -4.72 -3.01 12.86
C VAL A 73 -5.71 -4.18 12.89
N ASP A 74 -6.62 -4.20 11.92
CA ASP A 74 -7.57 -5.31 11.69
C ASP A 74 -7.05 -6.32 10.65
N PRO A 75 -7.59 -7.55 10.62
CA PRO A 75 -7.23 -8.57 9.64
C PRO A 75 -7.77 -8.25 8.24
N VAL A 76 -7.02 -7.41 7.51
CA VAL A 76 -7.28 -7.03 6.12
C VAL A 76 -7.08 -8.16 5.11
N ASP A 77 -6.45 -9.27 5.53
CA ASP A 77 -6.25 -10.46 4.71
C ASP A 77 -7.59 -11.11 4.28
N SER A 78 -8.69 -10.78 4.97
CA SER A 78 -10.03 -11.27 4.66
C SER A 78 -10.70 -10.59 3.45
N ILE A 79 -10.11 -9.53 2.91
CA ILE A 79 -10.62 -8.82 1.74
C ILE A 79 -10.27 -9.61 0.48
N ALA A 80 -11.22 -9.80 -0.42
CA ALA A 80 -10.98 -10.56 -1.64
C ALA A 80 -9.95 -9.86 -2.56
N ASP A 81 -9.15 -10.65 -3.26
CA ASP A 81 -8.31 -10.12 -4.33
C ASP A 81 -9.18 -9.50 -5.43
N GLY A 82 -8.72 -8.39 -6.02
CA GLY A 82 -9.48 -7.59 -6.98
C GLY A 82 -10.62 -6.76 -6.40
N ALA A 83 -10.85 -6.78 -5.08
CA ALA A 83 -11.90 -5.98 -4.45
C ALA A 83 -11.60 -4.48 -4.57
N ASP A 84 -12.62 -3.68 -4.91
CA ASP A 84 -12.51 -2.22 -4.86
C ASP A 84 -12.61 -1.74 -3.40
N VAL A 85 -11.64 -0.93 -2.99
CA VAL A 85 -11.49 -0.42 -1.63
C VAL A 85 -11.37 1.09 -1.63
N GLU A 86 -11.83 1.73 -0.55
CA GLU A 86 -11.55 3.12 -0.27
C GLU A 86 -10.65 3.24 0.96
N ILE A 87 -9.56 4.01 0.82
CA ILE A 87 -8.59 4.22 1.91
C ILE A 87 -8.61 5.66 2.39
N ASP A 88 -8.73 5.82 3.70
CA ASP A 88 -8.45 7.03 4.45
C ASP A 88 -7.10 6.87 5.17
N LEU A 89 -6.06 7.46 4.59
CA LEU A 89 -4.71 7.46 5.16
C LEU A 89 -4.56 8.40 6.36
N VAL A 90 -5.48 9.36 6.54
CA VAL A 90 -5.45 10.35 7.63
C VAL A 90 -6.13 9.77 8.87
N GLY A 91 -7.32 9.20 8.69
CA GLY A 91 -8.07 8.53 9.75
C GLY A 91 -7.62 7.10 10.03
N GLY A 92 -6.86 6.48 9.12
CA GLY A 92 -6.38 5.10 9.27
C GLY A 92 -7.51 4.10 9.07
N ALA A 93 -8.18 4.15 7.92
CA ALA A 93 -9.26 3.23 7.61
C ALA A 93 -9.16 2.72 6.17
N LEU A 94 -9.55 1.46 5.99
CA LEU A 94 -9.84 0.85 4.69
C LEU A 94 -11.29 0.39 4.69
N THR A 95 -12.03 0.72 3.64
CA THR A 95 -13.41 0.29 3.44
C THR A 95 -13.50 -0.56 2.18
N GLU A 96 -13.97 -1.80 2.29
CA GLU A 96 -14.33 -2.61 1.13
C GLU A 96 -15.66 -2.09 0.55
N LEU A 97 -15.66 -1.67 -0.71
CA LEU A 97 -16.82 -0.97 -1.28
C LEU A 97 -18.03 -1.87 -1.53
N SER A 98 -17.81 -3.15 -1.83
CA SER A 98 -18.87 -4.13 -2.10
C SER A 98 -19.68 -4.49 -0.84
N SER A 99 -19.02 -4.61 0.31
CA SER A 99 -19.62 -5.03 1.57
C SER A 99 -19.85 -3.88 2.55
N GLY A 100 -19.19 -2.73 2.36
CA GLY A 100 -19.17 -1.62 3.30
C GLY A 100 -18.37 -1.91 4.57
N ARG A 101 -17.71 -3.07 4.68
CA ARG A 101 -16.90 -3.43 5.85
C ARG A 101 -15.70 -2.50 5.97
N LYS A 102 -15.46 -2.04 7.19
CA LYS A 102 -14.33 -1.18 7.53
C LYS A 102 -13.29 -1.95 8.32
N PHE A 103 -12.03 -1.65 8.03
CA PHE A 103 -10.85 -2.22 8.65
C PHE A 103 -9.97 -1.06 9.13
N ALA A 104 -9.55 -1.13 10.38
CA ALA A 104 -8.63 -0.18 10.97
C ALA A 104 -7.20 -0.39 10.42
N LEU A 105 -6.58 0.72 10.04
CA LEU A 105 -5.17 0.84 9.66
C LEU A 105 -4.49 1.84 10.59
N ARG A 106 -3.16 1.85 10.60
CA ARG A 106 -2.42 2.91 11.27
C ARG A 106 -2.50 4.21 10.44
N PRO A 107 -2.91 5.33 11.04
CA PRO A 107 -2.83 6.64 10.38
C PRO A 107 -1.42 6.96 9.92
N LEU A 108 -1.30 7.60 8.74
CA LEU A 108 -0.01 8.10 8.28
C LEU A 108 0.38 9.35 9.07
N LYS A 109 1.70 9.47 9.31
CA LYS A 109 2.27 10.68 9.89
C LYS A 109 2.12 11.85 8.91
N PRO A 110 1.94 13.10 9.39
CA PRO A 110 1.77 14.28 8.53
C PRO A 110 2.84 14.44 7.45
N LYS A 111 4.11 14.17 7.79
CA LYS A 111 5.23 14.18 6.84
C LYS A 111 5.05 13.20 5.67
N HIS A 112 4.50 12.02 5.90
CA HIS A 112 4.29 11.01 4.86
C HIS A 112 3.06 11.36 4.00
N LEU A 113 2.01 11.91 4.61
CA LEU A 113 0.86 12.46 3.88
C LEU A 113 1.26 13.56 2.90
N GLN A 114 2.25 14.40 3.26
CA GLN A 114 2.75 15.45 2.37
C GLN A 114 3.45 14.88 1.13
N PHE A 115 4.25 13.81 1.28
CA PHE A 115 4.91 13.15 0.14
C PHE A 115 3.89 12.53 -0.84
N VAL A 116 2.86 11.86 -0.31
CA VAL A 116 1.79 11.27 -1.15
C VAL A 116 1.02 12.36 -1.89
N ARG A 117 0.68 13.48 -1.23
CA ARG A 117 -0.05 14.60 -1.86
C ARG A 117 0.74 15.32 -2.95
N ASN A 118 2.07 15.30 -2.89
CA ASN A 118 2.92 15.96 -3.88
C ASN A 118 3.11 15.10 -5.15
N HIS A 119 2.71 13.82 -5.12
CA HIS A 119 2.96 12.84 -6.18
C HIS A 119 1.71 12.12 -6.72
N GLY A 120 0.56 12.22 -6.03
CA GLY A 120 -0.74 11.72 -6.49
C GLY A 120 -1.58 12.80 -7.14
#